data_AF-A0A5J6DKI4-F1
#
_entry.id   AF-A0A5J6DKI4-F1
#
_cell.length_a   1.000
_cell.length_b   1.000
_cell.length_c   1.000
_cell.angle_alpha   90.00
_cell.angle_beta   90.00
_cell.angle_gamma   90.00
#
_symmetry.space_group_name_H-M   'P 1'
#
loop_
_entity.id
_entity.type
_entity.pdbx_description
1 polymer ?
#
loop_
_entity_poly.entity_id
_entity_poly.type
_entity_poly.pdbx_seq_one_letter_code
_entity_poly.pdbx_strand_id
1 'polypeptide(L)'
;ASSPYHEGTLTSPPPYSPHTNMTSPVPTVPSNTNYAGDYGFEISFATPSKETKSTTWTYSDMLKKLYVRMATTCPVRFKTSRQPPPGCIIRSMPIFMKPEHVQEAVKRCPNHATSKEFNENHPAPNHLVRCEHKLAKYGEDPYTSRQSVR
;
A
#
# COMPACT_ATOMS: atom_id res chain seq x y z
N ALA A 1 -57.31 -31.68 -38.04
CA ALA A 1 -56.14 -30.89 -37.62
C ALA A 1 -55.05 -31.85 -37.19
N SER A 2 -54.00 -31.97 -38.00
CA SER A 2 -52.72 -32.58 -37.63
C SER A 2 -51.69 -32.22 -38.72
N SER A 3 -50.64 -31.52 -38.30
CA SER A 3 -49.59 -30.91 -39.13
C SER A 3 -48.62 -31.93 -39.74
N PRO A 4 -47.99 -31.61 -40.89
CA PRO A 4 -46.75 -32.25 -41.31
C PRO A 4 -45.54 -31.50 -40.74
N TYR A 5 -44.55 -32.25 -40.24
CA TYR A 5 -43.24 -31.73 -39.84
C TYR A 5 -42.41 -31.39 -41.09
N HIS A 6 -41.75 -30.23 -41.08
CA HIS A 6 -40.66 -29.91 -42.01
C HIS A 6 -39.34 -29.86 -41.23
N GLU A 7 -38.39 -30.68 -41.68
CA GLU A 7 -37.08 -30.93 -41.09
C GLU A 7 -36.12 -29.80 -41.49
N GLY A 8 -35.77 -28.93 -40.54
CA GLY A 8 -34.78 -27.88 -40.70
C GLY A 8 -33.45 -28.29 -40.07
N THR A 9 -32.44 -28.46 -40.91
CA THR A 9 -31.08 -28.89 -40.60
C THR A 9 -30.42 -28.04 -39.49
N LEU A 10 -30.04 -28.67 -38.39
CA LEU A 10 -29.28 -28.06 -37.29
C LEU A 10 -27.82 -27.82 -37.71
N THR A 11 -27.42 -26.56 -37.88
CA THR A 11 -26.00 -26.20 -38.02
C THR A 11 -25.39 -25.97 -36.64
N SER A 12 -24.45 -26.83 -36.24
CA SER A 12 -23.66 -26.64 -35.01
C SER A 12 -22.82 -25.36 -35.08
N PRO A 13 -22.67 -24.59 -33.98
CA PRO A 13 -21.70 -23.50 -33.92
C PRO A 13 -20.27 -24.03 -34.07
N PRO A 14 -19.32 -23.21 -34.59
CA PRO A 14 -17.92 -23.61 -34.74
C PRO A 14 -17.24 -23.81 -33.38
N PRO A 15 -16.17 -24.61 -33.31
CA PRO A 15 -15.48 -24.89 -32.05
C PRO A 15 -14.83 -23.63 -31.47
N TYR A 16 -14.95 -23.49 -30.16
CA TYR A 16 -14.43 -22.40 -29.34
C TYR A 16 -12.94 -22.16 -29.64
N SER A 17 -12.60 -21.02 -30.23
CA SER A 17 -11.21 -20.55 -30.27
C SER A 17 -10.80 -20.17 -28.84
N PRO A 18 -9.67 -20.65 -28.31
CA PRO A 18 -9.20 -20.19 -27.01
C PRO A 18 -8.83 -18.72 -27.19
N HIS A 19 -9.62 -17.82 -26.61
CA HIS A 19 -9.24 -16.42 -26.50
C HIS A 19 -7.98 -16.34 -25.62
N THR A 20 -6.83 -16.46 -26.26
CA THR A 20 -5.54 -16.07 -25.70
C THR A 20 -5.56 -14.55 -25.51
N ASN A 21 -5.32 -14.09 -24.28
CA ASN A 21 -5.04 -12.71 -23.86
C ASN A 21 -6.15 -11.95 -23.10
N MET A 22 -6.95 -12.64 -22.29
CA MET A 22 -7.56 -11.96 -21.13
C MET A 22 -6.53 -11.83 -20.01
N THR A 23 -5.60 -10.87 -20.13
CA THR A 23 -4.85 -10.39 -18.95
C THR A 23 -5.84 -9.67 -18.05
N SER A 24 -6.24 -10.32 -16.95
CA SER A 24 -7.06 -9.70 -15.91
C SER A 24 -6.41 -8.39 -15.47
N PRO A 25 -7.18 -7.29 -15.30
CA PRO A 25 -6.60 -6.02 -14.89
C PRO A 25 -5.83 -6.18 -13.58
N VAL A 26 -4.63 -5.59 -13.51
CA VAL A 26 -3.80 -5.61 -12.31
C VAL A 26 -4.57 -4.94 -11.17
N PRO A 27 -4.72 -5.58 -9.99
CA PRO A 27 -5.40 -4.98 -8.85
C PRO A 27 -4.75 -3.65 -8.45
N THR A 28 -5.55 -2.57 -8.44
CA THR A 28 -5.09 -1.21 -8.08
C THR A 28 -5.12 -0.94 -6.57
N VAL A 29 -5.76 -1.82 -5.81
CA VAL A 29 -5.89 -1.75 -4.36
C VAL A 29 -4.85 -2.67 -3.70
N PRO A 30 -3.88 -2.11 -2.95
CA PRO A 30 -2.90 -2.91 -2.23
C PRO A 30 -3.56 -3.75 -1.13
N SER A 31 -3.01 -4.94 -0.86
CA SER A 31 -3.43 -5.74 0.28
C SER A 31 -3.08 -5.05 1.60
N ASN A 32 -4.00 -5.10 2.56
CA ASN A 32 -3.79 -4.70 3.95
C ASN A 32 -3.83 -5.90 4.91
N THR A 33 -3.86 -7.12 4.39
CA THR A 33 -3.85 -8.35 5.19
C THR A 33 -2.46 -8.59 5.73
N ASN A 34 -2.36 -8.74 7.06
CA ASN A 34 -1.09 -9.10 7.70
C ASN A 34 -0.63 -10.48 7.24
N TYR A 35 0.64 -10.58 6.84
CA TYR A 35 1.25 -11.82 6.39
C TYR A 35 2.68 -11.91 6.92
N ALA A 36 2.89 -12.78 7.91
CA ALA A 36 4.20 -12.97 8.51
C ALA A 36 5.18 -13.68 7.55
N GLY A 37 4.64 -14.52 6.65
CA GLY A 37 5.43 -15.33 5.73
C GLY A 37 6.43 -16.25 6.42
N ASP A 38 7.34 -16.81 5.63
CA ASP A 38 8.29 -17.83 6.13
C ASP A 38 9.34 -17.28 7.10
N TYR A 39 9.49 -15.94 7.16
CA TYR A 39 10.46 -15.24 8.01
C TYR A 39 9.85 -14.69 9.29
N GLY A 40 8.56 -14.95 9.56
CA GLY A 40 7.89 -14.45 10.75
C GLY A 40 7.97 -12.92 10.86
N PHE A 41 7.73 -12.21 9.75
CA PHE A 41 7.83 -10.76 9.68
C PHE A 41 6.76 -10.09 10.54
N GLU A 42 7.21 -9.28 11.49
CA GLU A 42 6.35 -8.58 12.44
C GLU A 42 6.76 -7.10 12.54
N ILE A 43 5.75 -6.25 12.74
CA ILE A 43 5.93 -4.83 13.02
C ILE A 43 5.54 -4.58 14.47
N SER A 44 6.37 -3.81 15.18
CA SER A 44 6.10 -3.39 16.55
C SER A 44 6.52 -1.94 16.77
N PHE A 45 5.97 -1.33 17.81
CA PHE A 45 6.30 0.02 18.23
C PHE A 45 6.81 -0.05 19.67
N ALA A 46 7.88 0.69 19.96
CA ALA A 46 8.37 0.77 21.34
C ALA A 46 7.37 1.58 22.18
N THR A 47 7.29 1.34 23.49
CA THR A 47 6.61 2.28 24.38
C THR A 47 7.53 3.47 24.63
N PRO A 48 7.07 4.74 24.50
CA PRO A 48 7.83 5.90 24.93
C PRO A 48 8.27 5.76 26.40
N SER A 49 9.47 6.21 26.74
CA SER A 49 10.02 6.01 28.09
C SER A 49 9.23 6.71 29.19
N LYS A 50 8.56 7.83 28.88
CA LYS A 50 7.60 8.53 29.73
C LYS A 50 6.53 9.16 28.87
N GLU A 51 5.27 8.80 29.13
CA GLU A 51 4.13 9.45 28.48
C GLU A 51 3.79 10.74 29.22
N THR A 52 4.07 11.86 28.57
CA THR A 52 3.76 13.21 29.05
C THR A 52 2.92 13.96 28.00
N LYS A 53 2.42 15.16 28.35
CA LYS A 53 1.73 16.03 27.38
C LYS A 53 2.60 16.42 26.17
N SER A 54 3.93 16.34 26.28
CA SER A 54 4.85 16.68 25.19
C SER A 54 5.20 15.49 24.28
N THR A 55 4.76 14.27 24.62
CA THR A 55 4.97 13.05 23.82
C THR A 55 4.62 13.29 22.34
N THR A 56 5.56 12.99 21.46
CA THR A 56 5.42 13.23 20.02
C THR A 56 4.80 12.05 19.28
N TRP A 57 4.84 10.85 19.87
CA TRP A 57 4.21 9.67 19.30
C TRP A 57 3.87 8.65 20.39
N THR A 58 2.79 7.88 20.21
CA THR A 58 2.38 6.78 21.09
C THR A 58 1.64 5.73 20.28
N TYR A 59 1.65 4.47 20.72
CA TYR A 59 0.97 3.36 20.05
C TYR A 59 -0.05 2.73 20.99
N SER A 60 -1.28 2.58 20.51
CA SER A 60 -2.33 1.85 21.23
C SER A 60 -2.39 0.41 20.73
N ASP A 61 -1.99 -0.54 21.58
CA ASP A 61 -2.12 -1.97 21.30
C ASP A 61 -3.58 -2.41 21.12
N MET A 62 -4.50 -1.78 21.84
CA MET A 62 -5.93 -2.08 21.77
C MET A 62 -6.52 -1.65 20.43
N LEU A 63 -6.19 -0.45 19.95
CA LEU A 63 -6.71 0.09 18.70
C LEU A 63 -5.86 -0.28 17.48
N LYS A 64 -4.70 -0.90 17.71
CA LYS A 64 -3.65 -1.13 16.71
C LYS A 64 -3.32 0.14 15.92
N LYS A 65 -3.22 1.26 16.62
CA LYS A 65 -3.12 2.60 16.02
C LYS A 65 -1.94 3.38 16.58
N LEU A 66 -1.12 3.90 15.66
CA LEU A 66 -0.02 4.82 15.95
C LEU A 66 -0.53 6.27 15.86
N TYR A 67 -0.24 7.05 16.89
CA TYR A 67 -0.48 8.49 16.94
C TYR A 67 0.87 9.19 16.85
N VAL A 68 1.02 10.13 15.92
CA VAL A 68 2.29 10.85 15.66
C VAL A 68 2.01 12.32 15.44
N ARG A 69 2.79 13.20 16.06
CA ARG A 69 2.79 14.63 15.78
C ARG A 69 3.44 14.88 14.41
N MET A 70 2.85 15.78 13.62
CA MET A 70 3.44 16.19 12.35
C MET A 70 4.91 16.62 12.51
N ALA A 71 5.74 16.28 11.53
CA ALA A 71 7.16 16.63 11.48
C ALA A 71 7.97 16.12 12.70
N THR A 72 7.54 15.01 13.30
CA THR A 72 8.31 14.33 14.35
C THR A 72 8.61 12.89 13.95
N THR A 73 9.74 12.39 14.43
CA THR A 73 10.22 11.04 14.15
C THR A 73 9.58 10.05 15.11
N CYS A 74 9.05 8.96 14.56
CA CYS A 74 8.54 7.83 15.33
C CYS A 74 9.33 6.55 14.94
N PRO A 75 9.90 5.83 15.92
CA PRO A 75 10.62 4.59 15.64
C PRO A 75 9.64 3.45 15.38
N VAL A 76 9.82 2.77 14.25
CA VAL A 76 9.11 1.53 13.89
C VAL A 76 10.10 0.38 13.96
N ARG A 77 9.75 -0.69 14.65
CA ARG A 77 10.59 -1.89 14.78
C ARG A 77 10.08 -2.98 13.87
N PHE A 78 11.01 -3.60 13.16
CA PHE A 78 10.76 -4.73 12.29
C PHE A 78 11.46 -5.94 12.88
N LYS A 79 10.74 -7.06 12.98
CA LYS A 79 11.25 -8.31 13.54
C LYS A 79 11.04 -9.43 12.54
N THR A 80 12.00 -10.35 12.50
CA THR A 80 11.93 -11.60 11.76
C THR A 80 12.39 -12.73 12.69
N SER A 81 11.88 -13.93 12.50
CA SER A 81 12.29 -15.13 13.25
C SER A 81 13.63 -15.69 12.79
N ARG A 82 14.03 -15.38 11.55
CA ARG A 82 15.30 -15.77 10.94
C ARG A 82 15.81 -14.64 10.04
N GLN A 83 17.12 -14.59 9.81
CA GLN A 83 17.73 -13.53 9.01
C GLN A 83 17.16 -13.53 7.57
N PRO A 84 16.66 -12.39 7.06
CA PRO A 84 16.21 -12.28 5.68
C PRO A 84 17.39 -12.37 4.70
N PRO A 85 17.17 -12.83 3.46
CA PRO A 85 18.21 -12.87 2.44
C PRO A 85 18.85 -11.50 2.19
N PRO A 86 20.13 -11.45 1.74
CA PRO A 86 20.76 -10.21 1.33
C PRO A 86 19.95 -9.47 0.26
N GLY A 87 19.86 -8.15 0.37
CA GLY A 87 19.14 -7.31 -0.58
C GLY A 87 17.65 -7.13 -0.31
N CYS A 88 17.10 -7.72 0.77
CA CYS A 88 15.75 -7.41 1.21
C CYS A 88 15.59 -5.92 1.56
N ILE A 89 14.40 -5.39 1.22
CA ILE A 89 14.03 -3.99 1.46
C ILE A 89 12.73 -3.92 2.25
N ILE A 90 12.52 -2.83 2.98
CA ILE A 90 11.26 -2.54 3.67
C ILE A 90 10.59 -1.40 2.93
N ARG A 91 9.39 -1.64 2.39
CA ARG A 91 8.59 -0.61 1.72
C ARG A 91 7.45 -0.14 2.61
N SER A 92 7.28 1.17 2.74
CA SER A 92 6.12 1.79 3.38
C SER A 92 5.31 2.59 2.38
N MET A 93 4.00 2.38 2.36
CA MET A 93 3.06 3.03 1.45
C MET A 93 1.75 3.34 2.19
N PRO A 94 1.35 4.62 2.30
CA PRO A 94 0.07 4.98 2.88
C PRO A 94 -1.10 4.65 1.93
N ILE A 95 -2.20 4.18 2.51
CA ILE A 95 -3.49 3.98 1.83
C ILE A 95 -4.61 4.55 2.71
N PHE A 96 -5.72 4.96 2.09
CA PHE A 96 -6.91 5.31 2.85
C PHE A 96 -7.57 4.06 3.42
N MET A 97 -8.12 4.18 4.63
CA MET A 97 -8.80 3.07 5.31
C MET A 97 -10.24 2.85 4.81
N LYS A 98 -10.91 3.93 4.39
CA LYS A 98 -12.30 3.88 3.92
C LYS A 98 -12.35 3.27 2.50
N PRO A 99 -13.21 2.25 2.25
CA PRO A 99 -13.29 1.60 0.93
C PRO A 99 -13.56 2.57 -0.22
N GLU A 100 -14.34 3.63 0.01
CA GLU A 100 -14.69 4.60 -1.01
C GLU A 100 -13.48 5.41 -1.50
N HIS A 101 -12.45 5.55 -0.65
CA HIS A 101 -11.24 6.32 -0.94
C HIS A 101 -10.02 5.43 -1.18
N VAL A 102 -10.12 4.11 -1.01
CA VAL A 102 -8.96 3.20 -1.03
C VAL A 102 -8.24 3.23 -2.38
N GLN A 103 -8.94 3.55 -3.48
CA GLN A 103 -8.37 3.69 -4.82
C GLN A 103 -7.54 4.96 -4.99
N GLU A 104 -7.79 5.99 -4.19
CA GLU A 104 -7.08 7.26 -4.28
C GLU A 104 -5.66 7.14 -3.72
N ALA A 105 -4.73 7.88 -4.35
CA ALA A 105 -3.37 8.01 -3.87
C ALA A 105 -3.30 9.01 -2.71
N VAL A 106 -2.72 8.59 -1.59
CA VAL A 106 -2.48 9.47 -0.45
C VAL A 106 -1.32 10.41 -0.76
N LYS A 107 -1.57 11.72 -0.75
CA LYS A 107 -0.59 12.78 -1.02
C LYS A 107 -0.63 13.83 0.09
N ARG A 108 0.48 14.56 0.31
CA ARG A 108 0.44 15.77 1.16
C ARG A 108 -0.45 16.83 0.51
N CYS A 109 -1.13 17.64 1.32
CA CYS A 109 -1.94 18.73 0.79
C CYS A 109 -1.05 19.81 0.14
N PRO A 110 -1.58 20.62 -0.79
CA PRO A 110 -0.80 21.61 -1.54
C PRO A 110 0.01 22.54 -0.65
N ASN A 111 -0.59 23.08 0.41
CA ASN A 111 0.07 24.02 1.33
C ASN A 111 1.32 23.41 1.99
N HIS A 112 1.25 22.13 2.39
CA HIS A 112 2.37 21.44 3.01
C HIS A 112 3.42 20.97 2.00
N ALA A 113 3.00 20.64 0.77
CA ALA A 113 3.90 20.21 -0.29
C ALA A 113 4.74 21.38 -0.84
N THR A 114 4.20 22.60 -0.86
CA THR A 114 4.89 23.80 -1.39
C THR A 114 5.62 24.61 -0.33
N SER A 115 5.30 24.44 0.95
CA SER A 115 6.02 25.12 2.05
C SER A 115 7.51 24.81 2.01
N LYS A 116 8.37 25.79 2.31
CA LYS A 116 9.80 25.52 2.52
C LYS A 116 10.07 24.82 3.85
N GLU A 117 9.20 25.06 4.83
CA GLU A 117 9.25 24.47 6.15
C GLU A 117 9.20 22.94 6.02
N PHE A 118 10.28 22.27 6.42
CA PHE A 118 10.49 20.81 6.32
C PHE A 118 10.64 20.23 4.90
N ASN A 119 10.71 21.04 3.84
CA ASN A 119 10.90 20.56 2.47
C ASN A 119 12.21 21.01 1.83
N GLU A 120 12.88 22.00 2.40
CA GLU A 120 14.13 22.51 1.86
C GLU A 120 15.13 21.37 1.62
N ASN A 121 15.52 21.20 0.34
CA ASN A 121 16.41 20.14 -0.15
C ASN A 121 15.90 18.69 0.04
N HIS A 122 14.63 18.46 0.38
CA HIS A 122 14.08 17.11 0.52
C HIS A 122 13.68 16.54 -0.86
N PRO A 123 14.08 15.31 -1.23
CA PRO A 123 13.83 14.75 -2.57
C PRO A 123 12.37 14.38 -2.84
N ALA A 124 11.53 14.39 -1.81
CA ALA A 124 10.14 13.94 -1.87
C ALA A 124 9.19 14.90 -1.10
N PRO A 125 8.95 16.13 -1.62
CA PRO A 125 8.08 17.11 -0.97
C PRO A 125 6.61 16.66 -0.86
N ASN A 126 6.15 15.86 -1.83
CA ASN A 126 4.75 15.40 -1.92
C ASN A 126 4.43 14.16 -1.06
N HIS A 127 5.46 13.40 -0.64
CA HIS A 127 5.27 12.15 0.10
C HIS A 127 4.84 12.41 1.54
N LEU A 128 3.73 11.78 1.95
CA LEU A 128 3.23 11.83 3.33
C LEU A 128 4.17 11.12 4.31
N VAL A 129 4.68 9.95 3.93
CA VAL A 129 5.60 9.15 4.75
C VAL A 129 7.03 9.37 4.28
N ARG A 130 7.92 9.69 5.24
CA ARG A 130 9.34 9.92 5.02
C ARG A 130 10.18 9.04 5.92
N CYS A 131 11.42 8.80 5.51
CA CYS A 131 12.41 8.05 6.27
C CYS A 131 13.68 8.89 6.43
N GLU A 132 14.24 8.89 7.64
CA GLU A 132 15.49 9.61 7.96
C GLU A 132 16.74 8.88 7.46
N HIS A 133 16.62 7.61 7.06
CA HIS A 133 17.75 6.82 6.61
C HIS A 133 18.30 7.36 5.28
N LYS A 134 19.62 7.59 5.21
CA LYS A 134 20.28 8.22 4.04
C LYS A 134 20.13 7.45 2.73
N LEU A 135 19.94 6.12 2.81
CA LEU A 135 19.73 5.27 1.65
C LEU A 135 18.25 5.14 1.22
N ALA A 136 17.34 5.85 1.91
CA ALA A 136 15.92 5.80 1.59
C ALA A 136 15.67 6.28 0.16
N LYS A 137 14.87 5.51 -0.58
CA LYS A 137 14.47 5.81 -1.95
C LYS A 137 12.96 6.04 -1.97
N TYR A 138 12.59 7.13 -2.60
CA TYR A 138 11.20 7.52 -2.80
C TYR A 138 10.76 7.10 -4.21
N GLY A 139 9.56 6.55 -4.33
CA GLY A 139 9.02 6.12 -5.61
C GLY A 139 7.52 6.39 -5.70
N GLU A 140 7.08 6.71 -6.91
CA GLU A 140 5.68 6.84 -7.30
C GLU A 140 5.37 5.77 -8.34
N ASP A 141 4.29 5.02 -8.11
CA ASP A 141 3.83 4.00 -9.05
C ASP A 141 3.19 4.67 -10.28
N PRO A 142 3.64 4.38 -11.52
CA PRO A 142 3.18 5.11 -12.70
C PRO A 142 1.72 4.83 -13.08
N TYR A 143 1.12 3.74 -12.59
CA TYR A 143 -0.26 3.36 -12.92
C TYR A 143 -1.25 3.84 -11.86
N THR A 144 -0.87 3.76 -10.58
CA THR A 144 -1.75 4.08 -9.44
C THR A 144 -1.42 5.43 -8.79
N SER A 145 -0.34 6.09 -9.21
CA SER A 145 0.19 7.32 -8.58
C SER A 145 0.50 7.19 -7.09
N ARG A 146 0.58 5.96 -6.57
CA ARG A 146 0.82 5.71 -5.14
C ARG A 146 2.28 5.98 -4.80
N GLN A 147 2.48 6.79 -3.78
CA GLN A 147 3.79 7.18 -3.28
C GLN A 147 4.24 6.23 -2.18
N SER A 148 5.52 5.84 -2.21
CA SER A 148 6.11 4.94 -1.21
C SER A 148 7.56 5.29 -0.94
N VAL A 149 8.08 4.82 0.19
CA VAL A 149 9.49 4.92 0.59
C VAL A 149 10.03 3.52 0.85
N ARG A 150 11.30 3.27 0.49
CA ARG A 150 12.01 2.01 0.69
C ARG A 150 13.47 2.20 1.06
#